data_AF-A0A951NJF2-F1
#
_entry.id   AF-A0A951NJF2-F1
#
_cell.length_a   1.000
_cell.length_b   1.000
_cell.length_c   1.000
_cell.angle_alpha   90.00
_cell.angle_beta   90.00
_cell.angle_gamma   90.00
#
_symmetry.space_group_name_H-M   'P 1'
#
loop_
_entity.id
_entity.type
_entity.pdbx_description
1 polymer ?
#
loop_
_entity_poly.entity_id
_entity_poly.type
_entity_poly.pdbx_seq_one_letter_code
_entity_poly.pdbx_strand_id
1 'polypeptide(L)'
;MRLPYVRAAAPEVLATARAQRWDPAEVLRVLLTEEAKGRDAATQRMRRKAAGFPTGKTFASWREQDSSIEPSTQSALRTLEWIGRAENLSVSGPSGTGKSHFVEALAHTAIDNDLRVAWFTLESLTATIG
;
A
#
# COMPACT_ATOMS: atom_id res chain seq x y z
N MET A 1 9.47 24.51 4.68
CA MET A 1 8.96 23.13 4.73
C MET A 1 7.75 23.08 5.67
N ARG A 2 6.63 22.44 5.32
CA ARG A 2 5.46 22.27 6.21
C ARG A 2 5.56 20.94 6.97
N LEU A 3 5.30 20.93 8.29
CA LEU A 3 5.33 19.73 9.16
C LEU A 3 3.94 19.46 9.77
N PRO A 4 2.94 19.08 8.95
CA PRO A 4 1.56 18.99 9.40
C PRO A 4 1.33 17.91 10.46
N TYR A 5 2.07 16.81 10.45
CA TYR A 5 1.88 15.70 11.38
C TYR A 5 2.62 15.94 12.69
N VAL A 6 3.81 16.56 12.66
CA VAL A 6 4.44 17.13 13.87
C VAL A 6 3.47 18.07 14.57
N ARG A 7 2.90 19.03 13.82
CA ARG A 7 1.98 20.02 14.40
C ARG A 7 0.76 19.38 15.05
N ALA A 8 0.25 18.29 14.48
CA ALA A 8 -0.88 17.55 15.04
C ALA A 8 -0.48 16.76 16.30
N ALA A 9 0.67 16.08 16.29
CA ALA A 9 1.13 15.22 17.39
C ALA A 9 1.76 15.99 18.56
N ALA A 10 2.30 17.20 18.31
CA ALA A 10 3.08 17.96 19.29
C ALA A 10 2.41 18.14 20.66
N PRO A 11 1.12 18.50 20.78
CA PRO A 11 0.49 18.68 22.09
C PRO A 11 0.57 17.43 22.98
N GLU A 12 0.25 16.26 22.42
CA GLU A 12 0.24 14.99 23.14
C GLU A 12 1.67 14.50 23.46
N VAL A 13 2.56 14.58 22.47
CA VAL A 13 3.96 14.17 22.63
C VAL A 13 4.67 15.03 23.67
N LEU A 14 4.47 16.36 23.69
CA LEU A 14 5.09 17.25 24.66
C LEU A 14 4.53 17.04 26.08
N ALA A 15 3.22 16.77 26.21
CA ALA A 15 2.62 16.41 27.49
C ALA A 15 3.22 15.12 28.06
N THR A 16 3.34 14.09 27.20
CA THR A 16 3.96 12.80 27.54
C THR A 16 5.43 12.95 27.93
N ALA A 17 6.19 13.70 27.13
CA ALA A 17 7.61 13.97 27.37
C ALA A 17 7.85 14.65 28.72
N ARG A 18 7.00 15.61 29.10
CA ARG A 18 7.08 16.29 30.40
C ARG A 18 6.79 15.34 31.56
N ALA A 19 5.74 14.52 31.43
CA ALA A 19 5.35 13.56 32.46
C ALA A 19 6.43 12.48 32.67
N GLN A 20 7.06 12.03 31.59
CA GLN A 20 8.06 10.96 31.59
C GLN A 20 9.51 11.46 31.66
N ARG A 21 9.73 12.78 31.70
CA ARG A 21 11.06 13.42 31.70
C ARG A 21 11.96 12.94 30.56
N TRP A 22 11.41 12.90 29.36
CA TRP A 22 12.20 12.60 28.16
C TRP A 22 13.27 13.67 27.96
N ASP A 23 14.44 13.25 27.49
CA ASP A 23 15.44 14.20 27.01
C ASP A 23 14.98 14.85 25.68
N PRO A 24 15.60 15.97 25.27
CA PRO A 24 15.22 16.65 24.03
C PRO A 24 15.37 15.80 22.76
N ALA A 25 16.32 14.86 22.74
CA ALA A 25 16.55 14.01 21.57
C ALA A 25 15.39 13.02 21.38
N GLU A 26 14.87 12.46 22.46
CA GLU A 26 13.72 11.57 22.44
C GLU A 26 12.44 12.27 21.95
N VAL A 27 12.21 13.51 22.39
CA VAL A 27 11.09 14.33 21.88
C VAL A 27 11.19 14.53 20.37
N LEU A 28 12.38 14.93 19.88
CA LEU A 28 12.61 15.11 18.46
C LEU A 28 12.42 13.80 17.68
N ARG A 29 12.95 12.68 18.20
CA ARG A 29 12.81 11.36 17.59
C ARG A 29 11.34 11.00 17.39
N VAL A 30 10.51 11.17 18.41
CA VAL A 30 9.08 10.84 18.34
C VAL A 30 8.35 11.76 17.36
N LEU A 31 8.56 13.07 17.45
CA LEU A 31 7.90 14.02 16.54
C LEU A 31 8.27 13.78 15.07
N LEU A 32 9.55 13.54 14.77
CA LEU A 32 10.02 13.24 13.41
C LEU A 32 9.50 11.88 12.92
N THR A 33 9.36 10.90 13.83
CA THR A 33 8.74 9.61 13.51
C THR A 33 7.28 9.78 13.08
N GLU A 34 6.51 10.61 13.79
CA GLU A 34 5.11 10.89 13.41
C GLU A 34 5.00 11.64 12.08
N GLU A 35 5.96 12.53 11.79
CA GLU A 35 6.05 13.18 10.48
C GLU A 35 6.33 12.21 9.34
N ALA A 36 7.29 11.30 9.53
CA ALA A 36 7.61 10.27 8.54
C ALA A 36 6.39 9.38 8.27
N LYS A 37 5.82 8.78 9.33
CA LYS A 37 4.61 7.93 9.23
C LYS A 37 3.46 8.64 8.51
N GLY A 38 3.19 9.89 8.87
CA GLY A 38 2.11 10.66 8.28
C GLY A 38 2.31 10.91 6.78
N ARG A 39 3.55 11.20 6.37
CA ARG A 39 3.92 11.37 4.96
C ARG A 39 3.84 10.08 4.17
N ASP A 40 4.31 8.97 4.72
CA ASP A 40 4.26 7.66 4.06
C ASP A 40 2.80 7.27 3.83
N ALA A 41 1.96 7.39 4.87
CA ALA A 41 0.52 7.12 4.75
C ALA A 41 -0.17 8.06 3.76
N ALA A 42 0.21 9.34 3.68
CA ALA A 42 -0.32 10.28 2.69
C ALA A 42 0.09 9.90 1.26
N THR A 43 1.34 9.48 1.08
CA THR A 43 1.88 9.04 -0.20
C THR A 43 1.17 7.78 -0.67
N GLN A 44 1.01 6.78 0.20
CA GLN A 44 0.25 5.56 -0.10
C GLN A 44 -1.21 5.88 -0.47
N ARG A 45 -1.90 6.73 0.30
CA ARG A 45 -3.29 7.16 -0.03
C ARG A 45 -3.37 7.84 -1.39
N MET A 46 -2.44 8.73 -1.69
CA MET A 46 -2.36 9.41 -2.99
C MET A 46 -2.14 8.41 -4.12
N ARG A 47 -1.20 7.47 -3.97
CA ARG A 47 -0.92 6.44 -4.98
C ARG A 47 -2.12 5.51 -5.20
N ARG A 48 -2.79 5.07 -4.13
CA ARG A 48 -4.03 4.27 -4.25
C ARG A 48 -5.13 5.02 -4.99
N LYS A 49 -5.30 6.31 -4.70
CA LYS A 49 -6.26 7.17 -5.42
C LYS A 49 -5.89 7.31 -6.90
N ALA A 50 -4.61 7.52 -7.21
CA ALA A 50 -4.12 7.67 -8.57
C ALA A 50 -4.24 6.37 -9.39
N ALA A 51 -4.06 5.21 -8.76
CA ALA A 51 -4.21 3.92 -9.41
C ALA A 51 -5.66 3.62 -9.85
N GLY A 52 -6.66 4.22 -9.21
CA GLY A 52 -8.06 4.15 -9.67
C GLY A 52 -8.63 2.73 -9.68
N PHE A 53 -8.27 1.90 -8.69
CA PHE A 53 -8.70 0.51 -8.66
C PHE A 53 -10.23 0.36 -8.68
N PRO A 54 -10.77 -0.62 -9.42
CA PRO A 54 -12.20 -0.69 -9.70
C PRO A 54 -13.06 -1.06 -8.48
N THR A 55 -12.53 -1.84 -7.52
CA THR A 55 -13.35 -2.37 -6.41
C THR A 55 -12.80 -2.04 -5.01
N GLY A 56 -11.56 -1.57 -4.91
CA GLY A 56 -10.81 -1.39 -3.66
C GLY A 56 -10.52 -2.69 -2.91
N LYS A 57 -10.57 -3.85 -3.57
CA LYS A 57 -10.45 -5.15 -2.89
C LYS A 57 -8.99 -5.45 -2.53
N THR A 58 -8.77 -5.84 -1.28
CA THR A 58 -7.43 -6.12 -0.71
C THR A 58 -7.34 -7.56 -0.21
N PHE A 59 -6.15 -7.98 0.24
CA PHE A 59 -5.99 -9.28 0.88
C PHE A 59 -6.74 -9.41 2.21
N ALA A 60 -7.17 -8.31 2.84
CA ALA A 60 -7.97 -8.37 4.07
C ALA A 60 -9.35 -9.03 3.86
N SER A 61 -9.89 -8.96 2.64
CA SER A 61 -11.17 -9.60 2.27
C SER A 61 -10.97 -10.85 1.38
N TRP A 62 -9.73 -11.26 1.14
CA TRP A 62 -9.41 -12.39 0.28
C TRP A 62 -9.60 -13.71 1.01
N ARG A 63 -10.31 -14.65 0.38
CA ARG A 63 -10.52 -16.01 0.88
C ARG A 63 -9.64 -16.97 0.10
N GLU A 64 -8.48 -17.25 0.66
CA GLU A 64 -7.43 -18.07 0.03
C GLU A 64 -7.90 -19.47 -0.37
N GLN A 65 -8.72 -20.08 0.49
CA GLN A 65 -9.30 -21.41 0.28
C GLN A 65 -10.34 -21.49 -0.84
N ASP A 66 -10.89 -20.35 -1.28
CA ASP A 66 -11.88 -20.30 -2.36
C ASP A 66 -11.20 -20.16 -3.74
N SER A 67 -9.87 -19.98 -3.77
CA SER A 67 -9.10 -19.79 -5.00
C SER A 67 -8.57 -21.11 -5.54
N SER A 68 -8.49 -21.22 -6.86
CA SER A 68 -7.77 -22.32 -7.55
C SER A 68 -6.26 -22.12 -7.61
N ILE A 69 -5.75 -20.96 -7.15
CA ILE A 69 -4.30 -20.72 -7.04
C ILE A 69 -3.82 -21.38 -5.76
N GLU A 70 -2.82 -22.26 -5.85
CA GLU A 70 -2.26 -22.93 -4.68
C GLU A 70 -1.77 -21.93 -3.60
N PRO A 71 -2.02 -22.19 -2.30
CA PRO A 71 -1.59 -21.33 -1.19
C PRO A 71 -0.11 -20.90 -1.23
N SER A 72 0.77 -21.82 -1.63
CA SER A 72 2.21 -21.57 -1.77
C SER A 72 2.49 -20.54 -2.88
N THR A 73 1.83 -20.65 -4.02
CA THR A 73 1.91 -19.69 -5.12
C THR A 73 1.34 -18.33 -4.71
N GLN A 74 0.21 -18.31 -3.98
CA GLN A 74 -0.34 -17.06 -3.46
C GLN A 74 0.65 -16.35 -2.53
N SER A 75 1.26 -17.11 -1.61
CA SER A 75 2.27 -16.60 -0.67
C SER A 75 3.49 -16.06 -1.41
N ALA A 76 3.99 -16.78 -2.41
CA ALA A 76 5.12 -16.34 -3.24
C ALA A 76 4.81 -15.07 -4.03
N LEU A 77 3.60 -14.93 -4.60
CA LEU A 77 3.23 -13.73 -5.34
C LEU A 77 3.10 -12.49 -4.44
N ARG A 78 2.68 -12.67 -3.17
CA ARG A 78 2.57 -11.59 -2.17
C ARG A 78 3.93 -11.02 -1.75
N THR A 79 5.05 -11.72 -1.97
CA THR A 79 6.39 -11.17 -1.70
C THR A 79 6.79 -10.09 -2.70
N LEU A 80 6.13 -10.03 -3.86
CA LEU A 80 6.43 -9.11 -4.96
C LEU A 80 7.84 -9.23 -5.56
N GLU A 81 8.64 -10.23 -5.16
CA GLU A 81 9.99 -10.41 -5.68
C GLU A 81 10.03 -10.55 -7.21
N TRP A 82 8.97 -11.13 -7.79
CA TRP A 82 8.78 -11.25 -9.24
C TRP A 82 8.78 -9.89 -9.96
N ILE A 83 8.28 -8.82 -9.31
CA ILE A 83 8.36 -7.46 -9.83
C ILE A 83 9.82 -6.99 -9.88
N GLY A 84 10.58 -7.26 -8.80
CA GLY A 84 12.01 -6.93 -8.74
C GLY A 84 12.86 -7.68 -9.76
N ARG A 85 12.43 -8.90 -10.13
CA ARG A 85 13.03 -9.70 -11.22
C ARG A 85 12.54 -9.31 -12.62
N ALA A 86 11.67 -8.31 -12.74
CA ALA A 86 11.04 -7.90 -14.00
C ALA A 86 10.28 -9.03 -14.73
N GLU A 87 9.63 -9.91 -13.96
CA GLU A 87 8.79 -10.99 -14.48
C GLU A 87 7.35 -10.52 -14.71
N ASN A 88 6.69 -11.09 -15.72
CA ASN A 88 5.28 -10.80 -16.00
C ASN A 88 4.37 -11.84 -15.34
N LEU A 89 3.32 -11.37 -14.66
CA LEU A 89 2.25 -12.21 -14.11
C LEU A 89 1.02 -12.17 -15.03
N SER A 90 0.54 -13.33 -15.44
CA SER A 90 -0.76 -13.50 -16.12
C SER A 90 -1.63 -14.45 -15.31
N VAL A 91 -2.87 -14.01 -15.02
CA VAL A 91 -3.85 -14.80 -14.24
C VAL A 91 -5.02 -15.16 -15.15
N SER A 92 -5.25 -16.44 -15.37
CA SER A 92 -6.31 -16.96 -16.23
C SER A 92 -7.22 -17.94 -15.48
N GLY A 93 -8.44 -18.12 -15.97
CA GLY A 93 -9.43 -19.02 -15.38
C GLY A 93 -10.87 -18.52 -15.56
N PRO A 94 -11.89 -19.34 -15.21
CA PRO A 94 -13.31 -19.02 -15.40
C PRO A 94 -13.73 -17.69 -14.78
N SER A 95 -14.77 -17.06 -15.30
CA SER A 95 -15.31 -15.83 -14.70
C SER A 95 -15.77 -16.08 -13.26
N GLY A 96 -15.65 -15.07 -12.39
CA GLY A 96 -16.10 -15.14 -11.00
C GLY A 96 -15.12 -15.81 -10.01
N THR A 97 -13.98 -16.35 -10.43
CA THR A 97 -13.01 -17.04 -9.55
C THR A 97 -12.06 -16.13 -8.76
N GLY A 98 -12.38 -14.85 -8.62
CA GLY A 98 -11.58 -13.92 -7.81
C GLY A 98 -10.28 -13.39 -8.46
N LYS A 99 -10.00 -13.67 -9.74
CA LYS A 99 -8.78 -13.19 -10.43
C LYS A 99 -8.55 -11.68 -10.30
N SER A 100 -9.56 -10.86 -10.60
CA SER A 100 -9.44 -9.40 -10.50
C SER A 100 -9.21 -8.94 -9.06
N HIS A 101 -9.87 -9.58 -8.08
CA HIS A 101 -9.62 -9.32 -6.66
C HIS A 101 -8.16 -9.65 -6.31
N PHE A 102 -7.66 -10.82 -6.68
CA PHE A 102 -6.28 -11.22 -6.38
C PHE A 102 -5.25 -10.25 -6.96
N VAL A 103 -5.41 -9.85 -8.23
CA VAL A 103 -4.51 -8.90 -8.90
C VAL A 103 -4.61 -7.50 -8.27
N GLU A 104 -5.81 -7.04 -7.94
CA GLU A 104 -6.03 -5.77 -7.26
C GLU A 104 -5.42 -5.77 -5.85
N ALA A 105 -5.52 -6.88 -5.13
CA ALA A 105 -4.89 -7.06 -3.82
C ALA A 105 -3.36 -7.04 -3.90
N LEU A 106 -2.76 -7.72 -4.89
CA LEU A 106 -1.32 -7.62 -5.18
C LEU A 106 -0.91 -6.19 -5.48
N ALA A 107 -1.71 -5.47 -6.26
CA ALA A 107 -1.45 -4.08 -6.61
C ALA A 107 -1.51 -3.14 -5.39
N HIS A 108 -2.44 -3.39 -4.45
CA HIS A 108 -2.43 -2.72 -3.15
C HIS A 108 -1.16 -3.02 -2.35
N THR A 109 -0.74 -4.29 -2.27
CA THR A 109 0.52 -4.68 -1.61
C THR A 109 1.73 -4.02 -2.26
N ALA A 110 1.73 -3.82 -3.58
CA ALA A 110 2.80 -3.11 -4.28
C ALA A 110 2.88 -1.64 -3.83
N ILE A 111 1.75 -0.95 -3.73
CA ILE A 111 1.73 0.44 -3.23
C ILE A 111 2.22 0.52 -1.77
N ASP A 112 1.89 -0.48 -0.96
CA ASP A 112 2.30 -0.55 0.45
C ASP A 112 3.81 -0.78 0.60
N ASN A 113 4.44 -1.40 -0.41
CA ASN A 113 5.90 -1.55 -0.56
C ASN A 113 6.53 -0.43 -1.41
N ASP A 114 5.90 0.75 -1.41
CA ASP A 114 6.37 1.96 -2.07
C ASP A 114 6.51 1.91 -3.61
N LEU A 115 5.94 0.88 -4.25
CA LEU A 115 5.90 0.79 -5.70
C LEU A 115 4.81 1.70 -6.28
N ARG A 116 5.03 2.13 -7.52
CA ARG A 116 4.03 2.87 -8.30
C ARG A 116 3.21 1.87 -9.11
N VAL A 117 1.90 2.07 -9.10
CA VAL A 117 0.96 1.23 -9.84
C VAL A 117 0.13 2.11 -10.75
N ALA A 118 -0.07 1.65 -11.98
CA ALA A 118 -1.09 2.13 -12.89
C ALA A 118 -2.01 0.97 -13.25
N TRP A 119 -3.31 1.23 -13.30
CA TRP A 119 -4.32 0.22 -13.61
C TRP A 119 -5.07 0.62 -14.86
N PHE A 120 -5.27 -0.34 -15.77
CA PHE A 120 -5.95 -0.10 -17.03
C PHE A 120 -6.90 -1.26 -17.37
N THR A 121 -8.09 -0.92 -17.87
CA THR A 121 -8.82 -1.80 -18.80
C THR A 121 -8.16 -1.72 -20.17
N LEU A 122 -8.48 -2.67 -21.07
CA LEU A 122 -8.04 -2.60 -22.46
C LEU A 122 -8.41 -1.26 -23.11
N GLU A 123 -9.62 -0.75 -22.87
CA GLU A 123 -10.07 0.53 -23.44
C GLU A 123 -9.30 1.72 -22.87
N SER A 124 -9.06 1.75 -21.55
CA SER A 124 -8.30 2.85 -20.95
C SER A 124 -6.82 2.81 -21.33
N LEU A 125 -6.28 1.62 -21.58
CA LEU A 125 -4.89 1.46 -21.98
C LEU A 125 -4.69 2.04 -23.37
N THR A 126 -5.54 1.67 -24.34
CA THR A 126 -5.45 2.20 -25.71
C THR A 126 -5.60 3.71 -25.75
N ALA A 127 -6.50 4.30 -24.95
CA ALA A 127 -6.65 5.75 -24.84
C ALA A 127 -5.43 6.46 -24.20
N THR A 128 -4.61 5.73 -23.43
CA THR A 128 -3.43 6.29 -22.76
C THR A 128 -2.17 6.22 -23.63
N ILE A 129 -2.04 5.16 -24.44
CA ILE A 129 -0.84 4.88 -25.24
C ILE A 129 -1.00 5.14 -26.75
N GLY A 130 -2.24 5.25 -27.24
CA GLY A 130 -2.57 5.59 -28.63
C GLY A 130 -2.74 7.09 -28.81
#